data_AF-A0A6J8D5Y6-F1
#
_entry.id   AF-A0A6J8D5Y6-F1
#
_cell.length_a   1.000
_cell.length_b   1.000
_cell.length_c   1.000
_cell.angle_alpha   90.00
_cell.angle_beta   90.00
_cell.angle_gamma   90.00
#
_symmetry.space_group_name_H-M   'P 1'
#
loop_
_entity.id
_entity.type
_entity.pdbx_description
1 polymer ?
#
loop_
_entity_poly.entity_id
_entity_poly.type
_entity_poly.pdbx_seq_one_letter_code
_entity_poly.pdbx_strand_id
1 'polypeptide(L)'
;MLTSSSGSKASTVVTQTFVKEANNIESGFLIILNPFEDGGQRYWIEECIKTYPLAPNITNIDSQLSSVDQHDVWQYSKANHSKDITSKDSLMMKLRWVTLGYHYDWDNKKYYTDKHSEFPVDLSRLCKYIASVLGYPSYAPEAAIVNYYHMDSTLAGHTDHSELDHDAPLISISFGQDAIFLIGGLTKETKPEAIMLHSGDICIMSEQSRLVYHAVPRIMKAEMNRIEKCILTCNKCNGTCSEKTNSVQDKKSCDKVIDKRICNKEKEQSCDKHPVFGLFDRPFDSAEISREISIDEQLFCDYLTCTRINVNVRQVLKPNERFPEHQNVFSCSVESKKIKLDTN
;
A
#
# COMPACT_ATOMS: atom_id res chain seq x y z
N MET A 1 -34.73 -13.60 -16.42
CA MET A 1 -34.33 -13.19 -17.79
C MET A 1 -33.14 -12.26 -17.66
N LEU A 2 -31.97 -12.75 -18.03
CA LEU A 2 -30.71 -12.00 -18.05
C LEU A 2 -30.71 -11.08 -19.29
N THR A 3 -30.43 -9.80 -19.12
CA THR A 3 -30.07 -8.92 -20.25
C THR A 3 -28.60 -8.57 -20.17
N SER A 4 -27.84 -9.18 -21.08
CA SER A 4 -26.44 -8.90 -21.38
C SER A 4 -26.27 -7.51 -21.98
N SER A 5 -25.34 -6.71 -21.46
CA SER A 5 -24.76 -5.60 -22.21
C SER A 5 -23.26 -5.84 -22.40
N SER A 6 -22.84 -5.65 -23.64
CA SER A 6 -21.51 -5.92 -24.17
C SER A 6 -20.50 -4.86 -23.72
N GLY A 7 -19.57 -5.25 -22.85
CA GLY A 7 -18.41 -4.46 -22.42
C GLY A 7 -17.10 -5.14 -22.80
N SER A 8 -16.18 -4.35 -23.35
CA SER A 8 -14.81 -4.64 -23.81
C SER A 8 -13.99 -5.69 -23.01
N LYS A 9 -13.18 -6.46 -23.73
CA LYS A 9 -12.27 -7.55 -23.29
C LYS A 9 -11.24 -7.20 -22.18
N ALA A 10 -11.21 -5.97 -21.67
CA ALA A 10 -10.43 -5.60 -20.48
C ALA A 10 -11.13 -5.97 -19.15
N SER A 11 -12.43 -6.29 -19.21
CA SER A 11 -13.23 -6.70 -18.04
C SER A 11 -12.85 -8.08 -17.47
N THR A 12 -11.98 -8.86 -18.12
CA THR A 12 -11.81 -10.29 -17.83
C THR A 12 -10.98 -10.61 -16.56
N VAL A 13 -10.14 -9.70 -16.08
CA VAL A 13 -9.26 -10.01 -14.93
C VAL A 13 -10.00 -9.96 -13.60
N VAL A 14 -10.92 -9.00 -13.41
CA VAL A 14 -11.75 -8.95 -12.18
C VAL A 14 -12.86 -10.01 -12.21
N THR A 15 -13.20 -10.57 -13.38
CA THR A 15 -14.25 -11.60 -13.49
C THR A 15 -13.88 -12.99 -12.98
N GLN A 16 -12.61 -13.26 -12.62
CA GLN A 16 -12.23 -14.51 -11.93
C GLN A 16 -12.09 -14.34 -10.41
N THR A 17 -12.20 -13.11 -9.90
CA THR A 17 -12.12 -12.84 -8.48
C THR A 17 -13.53 -12.70 -7.93
N PHE A 18 -13.86 -13.49 -6.92
CA PHE A 18 -15.16 -13.38 -6.26
C PHE A 18 -15.26 -12.00 -5.59
N VAL A 19 -16.05 -11.12 -6.19
CA VAL A 19 -16.50 -9.88 -5.53
C VAL A 19 -17.65 -10.27 -4.62
N LYS A 20 -17.44 -10.13 -3.31
CA LYS A 20 -18.48 -10.36 -2.32
C LYS A 20 -19.01 -9.01 -1.82
N GLU A 21 -20.30 -8.78 -2.03
CA GLU A 21 -21.05 -7.82 -1.23
C GLU A 21 -21.35 -8.45 0.13
N ALA A 22 -21.15 -7.68 1.19
CA ALA A 22 -21.48 -8.15 2.52
C ALA A 22 -22.98 -7.96 2.81
N ASN A 23 -23.58 -8.93 3.50
CA ASN A 23 -25.03 -8.98 3.65
C ASN A 23 -25.44 -8.10 4.83
N ASN A 24 -26.34 -7.14 4.61
CA ASN A 24 -26.76 -6.14 5.62
C ASN A 24 -25.70 -5.06 5.93
N ILE A 25 -24.80 -4.81 4.99
CA ILE A 25 -23.90 -3.65 5.04
C ILE A 25 -24.48 -2.56 4.14
N GLU A 26 -24.22 -1.31 4.51
CA GLU A 26 -24.52 -0.16 3.66
C GLU A 26 -23.89 -0.32 2.27
N SER A 27 -24.48 0.31 1.25
CA SER A 27 -24.03 0.14 -0.13
C SER A 27 -22.57 0.54 -0.35
N GLY A 28 -21.93 -0.06 -1.36
CA GLY A 28 -20.57 0.26 -1.77
C GLY A 28 -19.46 -0.49 -1.05
N PHE A 29 -19.77 -1.42 -0.14
CA PHE A 29 -18.75 -2.30 0.44
C PHE A 29 -18.52 -3.53 -0.43
N LEU A 30 -17.29 -3.70 -0.93
CA LEU A 30 -16.89 -4.84 -1.74
C LEU A 30 -15.62 -5.49 -1.19
N ILE A 31 -15.53 -6.81 -1.34
CA ILE A 31 -14.29 -7.55 -1.08
C ILE A 31 -13.88 -8.29 -2.34
N ILE A 32 -12.64 -8.07 -2.77
CA ILE A 32 -11.96 -8.80 -3.83
C ILE A 32 -11.04 -9.82 -3.14
N LEU A 33 -11.37 -11.10 -3.22
CA LEU A 33 -10.59 -12.18 -2.60
C LEU A 33 -9.27 -12.39 -3.33
N ASN A 34 -8.12 -12.28 -2.65
CA ASN A 34 -6.76 -12.41 -3.18
C ASN A 34 -6.64 -12.48 -4.73
N PRO A 35 -6.58 -11.33 -5.43
CA PRO A 35 -6.47 -11.30 -6.90
C PRO A 35 -5.03 -11.51 -7.39
N PHE A 36 -4.06 -11.69 -6.50
CA PHE A 36 -2.65 -11.81 -6.86
C PHE A 36 -2.32 -13.22 -7.34
N GLU A 37 -1.47 -13.32 -8.36
CA GLU A 37 -0.86 -14.60 -8.73
C GLU A 37 0.02 -15.13 -7.57
N ASP A 38 0.33 -16.42 -7.56
CA ASP A 38 1.26 -17.00 -6.57
C ASP A 38 2.61 -16.25 -6.62
N GLY A 39 3.05 -15.74 -5.48
CA GLY A 39 4.24 -14.89 -5.34
C GLY A 39 4.06 -13.42 -5.74
N GLY A 40 2.91 -13.03 -6.31
CA GLY A 40 2.59 -11.64 -6.66
C GLY A 40 2.44 -10.72 -5.44
N GLN A 41 2.14 -11.26 -4.27
CA GLN A 41 2.06 -10.50 -3.01
C GLN A 41 3.44 -10.09 -2.50
N ARG A 42 4.49 -10.89 -2.78
CA ARG A 42 5.83 -10.69 -2.22
C ARG A 42 6.35 -9.29 -2.50
N TYR A 43 6.24 -8.84 -3.75
CA TYR A 43 6.69 -7.52 -4.17
C TYR A 43 6.09 -6.41 -3.29
N TRP A 44 4.77 -6.42 -3.11
CA TRP A 44 4.08 -5.42 -2.30
C TRP A 44 4.45 -5.47 -0.82
N ILE A 45 4.68 -6.67 -0.29
CA ILE A 45 5.13 -6.86 1.09
C ILE A 45 6.56 -6.31 1.25
N GLU A 46 7.45 -6.58 0.29
CA GLU A 46 8.82 -6.05 0.30
C GLU A 46 8.81 -4.53 0.20
N GLU A 47 8.00 -3.93 -0.67
CA GLU A 47 7.83 -2.47 -0.70
C GLU A 47 7.34 -1.92 0.64
N CYS A 48 6.35 -2.56 1.27
CA CYS A 48 5.87 -2.14 2.59
C CYS A 48 6.93 -2.26 3.68
N ILE A 49 7.82 -3.24 3.63
CA ILE A 49 8.78 -3.50 4.72
C ILE A 49 10.10 -2.77 4.50
N LYS A 50 10.56 -2.69 3.25
CA LYS A 50 11.92 -2.28 2.87
C LYS A 50 11.96 -0.88 2.25
N THR A 51 10.92 -0.48 1.50
CA THR A 51 10.96 0.75 0.68
C THR A 51 10.12 1.87 1.28
N TYR A 52 8.85 1.62 1.57
CA TYR A 52 7.91 2.62 2.08
C TYR A 52 8.31 3.24 3.43
N PRO A 53 8.93 2.53 4.38
CA PRO A 53 9.39 3.14 5.63
C PRO A 53 10.55 4.12 5.46
N LEU A 54 11.21 4.17 4.30
CA LEU A 54 12.33 5.07 4.05
C LEU A 54 11.84 6.52 3.86
N ALA A 55 12.69 7.47 4.24
CA ALA A 55 12.51 8.87 3.89
C ALA A 55 12.41 9.04 2.36
N PRO A 56 11.56 9.97 1.86
CA PRO A 56 10.88 11.04 2.58
C PRO A 56 9.53 10.68 3.21
N ASN A 57 9.13 9.40 3.20
CA ASN A 57 7.90 8.99 3.87
C ASN A 57 8.04 9.12 5.39
N ILE A 58 6.90 9.20 6.09
CA ILE A 58 6.87 9.43 7.53
C ILE A 58 6.35 8.18 8.23
N THR A 59 7.04 7.76 9.29
CA THR A 59 6.70 6.62 10.14
C THR A 59 6.35 7.04 11.57
N ASN A 60 5.79 6.13 12.35
CA ASN A 60 5.50 6.36 13.77
C ASN A 60 6.75 6.45 14.67
N ILE A 61 7.91 6.01 14.19
CA ILE A 61 9.13 5.93 14.98
C ILE A 61 10.15 7.02 14.64
N ASP A 62 9.94 7.81 13.58
CA ASP A 62 10.91 8.81 13.10
C ASP A 62 11.39 9.77 14.20
N SER A 63 10.47 10.26 15.04
CA SER A 63 10.80 11.18 16.14
C SER A 63 11.64 10.55 17.26
N GLN A 64 11.74 9.22 17.29
CA GLN A 64 12.47 8.44 18.30
C GLN A 64 13.84 7.96 17.80
N LEU A 65 14.12 8.10 16.49
CA LEU A 65 15.37 7.66 15.90
C LEU A 65 16.47 8.69 16.18
N SER A 66 17.63 8.20 16.61
CA SER A 66 18.76 9.04 17.02
C SER A 66 19.92 9.02 16.01
N SER A 67 19.93 8.07 15.08
CA SER A 67 20.95 7.97 14.04
C SER A 67 20.35 7.85 12.64
N VAL A 68 21.12 8.28 11.63
CA VAL A 68 20.72 8.19 10.21
C VAL A 68 20.47 6.74 9.81
N ASP A 69 21.31 5.81 10.26
CA ASP A 69 21.19 4.38 9.91
C ASP A 69 19.87 3.75 10.38
N GLN A 70 19.24 4.28 11.43
CA GLN A 70 17.96 3.78 11.94
C GLN A 70 16.77 4.09 11.02
N HIS A 71 16.93 5.07 10.12
CA HIS A 71 15.86 5.46 9.19
C HIS A 71 15.64 4.40 8.10
N ASP A 72 16.64 3.54 7.85
CA ASP A 72 16.42 2.27 7.15
C ASP A 72 16.08 1.18 8.17
N VAL A 73 14.80 1.15 8.54
CA VAL A 73 14.25 0.25 9.57
C VAL A 73 14.60 -1.21 9.28
N TRP A 74 14.51 -1.64 8.02
CA TRP A 74 14.81 -3.01 7.61
C TRP A 74 16.30 -3.33 7.75
N GLN A 75 17.18 -2.52 7.15
CA GLN A 75 18.62 -2.80 7.20
C GLN A 75 19.15 -2.69 8.63
N TYR A 76 18.66 -1.73 9.42
CA TYR A 76 19.04 -1.60 10.82
C TYR A 76 18.61 -2.82 11.64
N SER A 77 17.36 -3.26 11.51
CA SER A 77 16.88 -4.47 12.19
C SER A 77 17.64 -5.71 11.71
N LYS A 78 17.94 -5.84 10.42
CA LYS A 78 18.74 -6.94 9.89
C LYS A 78 20.15 -6.96 10.50
N ALA A 79 20.80 -5.81 10.62
CA ALA A 79 22.16 -5.72 11.17
C ALA A 79 22.20 -6.03 12.68
N ASN A 80 21.21 -5.57 13.45
CA ASN A 80 21.21 -5.63 14.91
C ASN A 80 20.40 -6.81 15.49
N HIS A 81 19.48 -7.38 14.71
CA HIS A 81 18.55 -8.45 15.11
C HIS A 81 18.55 -9.62 14.10
N SER A 82 19.68 -9.89 13.45
CA SER A 82 19.82 -10.98 12.47
C SER A 82 19.47 -12.38 12.98
N LYS A 83 19.47 -12.60 14.30
CA LYS A 83 19.09 -13.88 14.91
C LYS A 83 17.59 -13.99 15.20
N ASP A 84 16.90 -12.86 15.34
CA ASP A 84 15.49 -12.77 15.69
C ASP A 84 14.96 -11.37 15.41
N ILE A 85 14.48 -11.14 14.18
CA ILE A 85 13.89 -9.85 13.78
C ILE A 85 12.54 -9.59 14.45
N THR A 86 11.92 -10.63 15.02
CA THR A 86 10.61 -10.60 15.70
C THR A 86 10.72 -10.23 17.19
N SER A 87 11.95 -10.04 17.69
CA SER A 87 12.20 -9.48 19.01
C SER A 87 11.52 -8.13 19.18
N LYS A 88 10.91 -7.88 20.35
CA LYS A 88 10.25 -6.61 20.69
C LYS A 88 11.19 -5.39 20.62
N ASP A 89 12.50 -5.62 20.71
CA ASP A 89 13.50 -4.57 20.65
C ASP A 89 13.81 -4.12 19.20
N SER A 90 13.52 -4.99 18.22
CA SER A 90 13.69 -4.73 16.79
C SER A 90 12.85 -3.53 16.33
N LEU A 91 13.41 -2.66 15.49
CA LEU A 91 12.66 -1.54 14.93
C LEU A 91 11.48 -2.02 14.06
N MET A 92 11.63 -3.14 13.36
CA MET A 92 10.53 -3.79 12.63
C MET A 92 9.32 -4.13 13.52
N MET A 93 9.54 -4.43 14.80
CA MET A 93 8.48 -4.71 15.78
C MET A 93 7.98 -3.47 16.51
N LYS A 94 8.58 -2.30 16.25
CA LYS A 94 8.16 -0.98 16.73
C LYS A 94 7.45 -0.15 15.65
N LEU A 95 7.64 -0.50 14.38
CA LEU A 95 6.92 0.08 13.25
C LEU A 95 5.42 -0.25 13.36
N ARG A 96 4.57 0.75 13.26
CA ARG A 96 3.10 0.65 13.39
C ARG A 96 2.39 1.28 12.22
N TRP A 97 2.91 2.38 11.68
CA TRP A 97 2.37 2.98 10.48
C TRP A 97 3.44 3.71 9.65
N VAL A 98 3.16 3.82 8.36
CA VAL A 98 3.85 4.68 7.38
C VAL A 98 2.79 5.47 6.62
N THR A 99 3.06 6.73 6.31
CA THR A 99 2.22 7.59 5.46
C THR A 99 2.92 7.89 4.13
N LEU A 100 2.19 7.80 3.02
CA LEU A 100 2.67 8.00 1.65
C LEU A 100 1.82 9.08 0.95
N GLY A 101 2.40 9.86 0.04
CA GLY A 101 1.69 10.95 -0.62
C GLY A 101 1.40 12.09 0.35
N TYR A 102 0.17 12.59 0.42
CA TYR A 102 -0.21 13.50 1.51
C TYR A 102 -0.13 12.79 2.86
N HIS A 103 0.69 13.33 3.77
CA HIS A 103 0.91 12.74 5.08
C HIS A 103 -0.20 13.13 6.03
N TYR A 104 -0.88 12.12 6.58
CA TYR A 104 -1.92 12.32 7.57
C TYR A 104 -1.34 12.96 8.84
N ASP A 105 -1.99 14.02 9.31
CA ASP A 105 -1.70 14.61 10.61
C ASP A 105 -2.57 13.95 11.69
N TRP A 106 -1.93 13.15 12.55
CA TRP A 106 -2.60 12.45 13.63
C TRP A 106 -3.17 13.38 14.72
N ASP A 107 -2.57 14.55 14.92
CA ASP A 107 -3.00 15.50 15.96
C ASP A 107 -4.23 16.28 15.50
N ASN A 108 -4.17 16.82 14.27
CA ASN A 108 -5.24 17.65 13.71
C ASN A 108 -6.27 16.87 12.89
N LYS A 109 -6.01 15.59 12.60
CA LYS A 109 -6.85 14.69 11.79
C LYS A 109 -7.15 15.24 10.39
N LYS A 110 -6.12 15.77 9.73
CA LYS A 110 -6.23 16.48 8.44
C LYS A 110 -5.04 16.19 7.52
N TYR A 111 -5.21 16.58 6.26
CA TYR A 111 -4.15 16.66 5.25
C TYR A 111 -3.82 18.13 4.95
N TYR A 112 -2.61 18.37 4.48
CA TYR A 112 -2.09 19.70 4.16
C TYR A 112 -1.35 19.67 2.83
N THR A 113 -1.39 20.78 2.09
CA THR A 113 -0.70 20.91 0.79
C THR A 113 0.81 20.70 0.89
N ASP A 114 1.43 21.24 1.93
CA ASP A 114 2.89 21.28 2.13
C ASP A 114 3.46 20.02 2.81
N LYS A 115 2.60 19.14 3.36
CA LYS A 115 3.00 17.93 4.06
C LYS A 115 2.79 16.70 3.19
N HIS A 116 3.62 16.54 2.16
CA HIS A 116 3.55 15.39 1.26
C HIS A 116 4.91 14.90 0.77
N SER A 117 4.91 13.66 0.29
CA SER A 117 5.97 13.02 -0.49
C SER A 117 5.41 12.57 -1.84
N GLU A 118 6.26 12.09 -2.73
CA GLU A 118 5.80 11.46 -3.97
C GLU A 118 5.03 10.17 -3.66
N PHE A 119 3.85 10.02 -4.26
CA PHE A 119 3.06 8.80 -4.11
C PHE A 119 3.66 7.67 -4.98
N PRO A 120 3.85 6.44 -4.46
CA PRO A 120 4.46 5.34 -5.23
C PRO A 120 3.72 5.02 -6.53
N VAL A 121 4.45 5.03 -7.65
CA VAL A 121 3.87 4.98 -9.01
C VAL A 121 3.21 3.63 -9.29
N ASP A 122 3.84 2.55 -8.84
CA ASP A 122 3.33 1.19 -8.90
C ASP A 122 2.03 1.02 -8.12
N LEU A 123 1.98 1.47 -6.85
CA LEU A 123 0.78 1.46 -6.02
C LEU A 123 -0.32 2.31 -6.65
N SER A 124 0.05 3.47 -7.21
CA SER A 124 -0.89 4.34 -7.93
C SER A 124 -1.52 3.62 -9.12
N ARG A 125 -0.72 2.91 -9.93
CA ARG A 125 -1.21 2.13 -11.08
C ARG A 125 -2.15 1.01 -10.64
N LEU A 126 -1.80 0.25 -9.61
CA LEU A 126 -2.64 -0.81 -9.06
C LEU A 126 -4.00 -0.27 -8.62
N CYS A 127 -4.00 0.77 -7.79
CA CYS A 127 -5.23 1.34 -7.23
C CYS A 127 -6.10 2.03 -8.30
N LYS A 128 -5.49 2.74 -9.27
CA LYS A 128 -6.23 3.30 -10.41
C LYS A 128 -6.89 2.23 -11.25
N TYR A 129 -6.21 1.12 -11.50
CA TYR A 129 -6.79 0.01 -12.24
C TYR A 129 -7.98 -0.61 -11.49
N ILE A 130 -7.81 -0.92 -10.20
CA ILE A 130 -8.90 -1.46 -9.35
C ILE A 130 -10.10 -0.49 -9.37
N ALA A 131 -9.86 0.79 -9.09
CA ALA A 131 -10.91 1.81 -9.07
C ALA A 131 -11.60 1.94 -10.44
N SER A 132 -10.85 1.94 -11.55
CA SER A 132 -11.42 2.03 -12.89
C SER A 132 -12.32 0.84 -13.22
N VAL A 133 -11.96 -0.39 -12.81
CA VAL A 133 -12.81 -1.56 -13.04
C VAL A 133 -14.09 -1.50 -12.20
N LEU A 134 -14.03 -0.88 -11.02
CA LEU A 134 -15.17 -0.68 -10.12
C LEU A 134 -16.02 0.56 -10.47
N GLY A 135 -15.75 1.24 -11.59
CA GLY A 135 -16.56 2.38 -12.05
C GLY A 135 -16.07 3.76 -11.60
N TYR A 136 -14.85 3.87 -11.07
CA TYR A 136 -14.22 5.13 -10.66
C TYR A 136 -13.01 5.48 -11.55
N PRO A 137 -13.20 5.77 -12.85
CA PRO A 137 -12.10 5.99 -13.81
C PRO A 137 -11.27 7.25 -13.53
N SER A 138 -11.82 8.21 -12.78
CA SER A 138 -11.15 9.45 -12.39
C SER A 138 -10.41 9.36 -11.06
N TYR A 139 -10.40 8.19 -10.42
CA TYR A 139 -9.77 8.01 -9.10
C TYR A 139 -8.28 8.37 -9.13
N ALA A 140 -7.87 9.19 -8.16
CA ALA A 140 -6.49 9.60 -7.97
C ALA A 140 -5.99 9.14 -6.59
N PRO A 141 -5.09 8.14 -6.51
CA PRO A 141 -4.36 7.81 -5.30
C PRO A 141 -3.47 8.98 -4.90
N GLU A 142 -3.76 9.60 -3.76
CA GLU A 142 -3.10 10.82 -3.30
C GLU A 142 -2.51 10.67 -1.90
N ALA A 143 -3.09 9.80 -1.07
CA ALA A 143 -2.56 9.45 0.24
C ALA A 143 -2.69 7.96 0.50
N ALA A 144 -1.73 7.39 1.24
CA ALA A 144 -1.87 6.05 1.78
C ALA A 144 -1.36 5.96 3.21
N ILE A 145 -1.99 5.09 4.00
CA ILE A 145 -1.47 4.66 5.30
C ILE A 145 -1.22 3.17 5.25
N VAL A 146 0.04 2.78 5.41
CA VAL A 146 0.44 1.40 5.63
C VAL A 146 0.41 1.16 7.13
N ASN A 147 -0.42 0.24 7.60
CA ASN A 147 -0.50 -0.16 9.01
C ASN A 147 0.16 -1.52 9.20
N TYR A 148 0.98 -1.65 10.25
CA TYR A 148 1.66 -2.89 10.64
C TYR A 148 1.05 -3.37 11.96
N TYR A 149 0.35 -4.49 11.89
CA TYR A 149 -0.27 -5.12 13.04
C TYR A 149 0.51 -6.37 13.43
N HIS A 150 0.97 -6.43 14.67
CA HIS A 150 1.47 -7.67 15.26
C HIS A 150 0.32 -8.44 15.90
N MET A 151 0.58 -9.68 16.35
CA MET A 151 -0.46 -10.60 16.82
C MET A 151 -1.37 -10.07 17.95
N ASP A 152 -0.88 -9.14 18.77
CA ASP A 152 -1.60 -8.49 19.87
C ASP A 152 -2.22 -7.13 19.49
N SER A 153 -1.99 -6.67 18.26
CA SER A 153 -2.48 -5.37 17.79
C SER A 153 -3.98 -5.41 17.55
N THR A 154 -4.62 -4.26 17.81
CA THR A 154 -6.04 -4.05 17.55
C THR A 154 -6.26 -2.66 16.98
N LEU A 155 -7.35 -2.48 16.25
CA LEU A 155 -7.85 -1.19 15.79
C LEU A 155 -9.28 -1.03 16.27
N ALA A 156 -9.51 -0.01 17.11
CA ALA A 156 -10.82 0.28 17.65
C ALA A 156 -11.81 0.76 16.57
N GLY A 157 -13.10 0.69 16.87
CA GLY A 157 -14.16 1.20 16.00
C GLY A 157 -13.99 2.68 15.68
N HIS A 158 -13.77 3.00 14.41
CA HIS A 158 -13.56 4.35 13.90
C HIS A 158 -14.17 4.51 12.51
N THR A 159 -14.09 5.73 11.98
CA THR A 159 -14.56 6.13 10.66
C THR A 159 -13.53 7.06 10.01
N ASP A 160 -13.45 7.04 8.69
CA ASP A 160 -12.45 7.80 7.93
C ASP A 160 -13.10 9.02 7.25
N HIS A 161 -12.93 10.19 7.86
CA HIS A 161 -13.57 11.45 7.45
C HIS A 161 -12.59 12.54 7.00
N SER A 162 -11.28 12.25 7.03
CA SER A 162 -10.24 13.27 6.94
C SER A 162 -9.98 13.76 5.52
N GLU A 163 -10.44 13.01 4.52
CA GLU A 163 -10.38 13.39 3.11
C GLU A 163 -11.46 14.44 2.81
N LEU A 164 -11.21 15.30 1.82
CA LEU A 164 -12.21 16.25 1.32
C LEU A 164 -13.12 15.61 0.26
N ASP A 165 -12.65 14.54 -0.41
CA ASP A 165 -13.44 13.72 -1.32
C ASP A 165 -13.92 12.43 -0.65
N HIS A 166 -15.20 12.38 -0.27
CA HIS A 166 -15.88 11.16 0.19
C HIS A 166 -16.62 10.42 -0.93
N ASP A 167 -16.67 10.97 -2.15
CA ASP A 167 -17.27 10.29 -3.30
C ASP A 167 -16.31 9.23 -3.87
N ALA A 168 -15.00 9.44 -3.68
CA ALA A 168 -13.95 8.50 -4.06
C ALA A 168 -13.85 7.28 -3.11
N PRO A 169 -13.59 6.07 -3.66
CA PRO A 169 -13.47 4.85 -2.85
C PRO A 169 -12.20 4.86 -1.99
N LEU A 170 -12.28 4.23 -0.82
CA LEU A 170 -11.11 3.80 -0.05
C LEU A 170 -10.77 2.37 -0.45
N ILE A 171 -9.50 2.12 -0.78
CA ILE A 171 -8.98 0.81 -1.18
C ILE A 171 -8.04 0.30 -0.09
N SER A 172 -8.37 -0.81 0.57
CA SER A 172 -7.57 -1.43 1.63
C SER A 172 -7.05 -2.79 1.21
N ILE A 173 -5.73 -2.91 1.04
CA ILE A 173 -5.06 -4.15 0.61
C ILE A 173 -4.44 -4.83 1.82
N SER A 174 -4.68 -6.13 1.99
CA SER A 174 -4.24 -6.92 3.14
C SER A 174 -3.09 -7.86 2.78
N PHE A 175 -2.07 -7.99 3.64
CA PHE A 175 -1.00 -8.97 3.50
C PHE A 175 -0.60 -9.60 4.84
N GLY A 176 -0.08 -10.83 4.80
CA GLY A 176 0.45 -11.55 5.96
C GLY A 176 -0.63 -12.27 6.77
N GLN A 177 -0.60 -12.12 8.09
CA GLN A 177 -1.54 -12.79 8.99
C GLN A 177 -3.01 -12.40 8.72
N ASP A 178 -3.93 -13.30 9.08
CA ASP A 178 -5.37 -13.08 8.92
C ASP A 178 -5.86 -12.02 9.93
N ALA A 179 -7.00 -11.40 9.67
CA ALA A 179 -7.65 -10.51 10.62
C ALA A 179 -9.15 -10.70 10.66
N ILE A 180 -9.73 -10.54 11.86
CA ILE A 180 -11.16 -10.27 11.99
C ILE A 180 -11.34 -8.78 11.71
N PHE A 181 -12.05 -8.46 10.64
CA PHE A 181 -12.52 -7.13 10.30
C PHE A 181 -13.99 -7.01 10.69
N LEU A 182 -14.33 -5.93 11.40
CA LEU A 182 -15.71 -5.60 11.72
C LEU A 182 -16.12 -4.39 10.89
N ILE A 183 -17.29 -4.48 10.26
CA ILE A 183 -17.89 -3.39 9.51
C ILE A 183 -19.33 -3.21 9.97
N GLY A 184 -19.61 -2.04 10.52
CA GLY A 184 -20.89 -1.64 11.10
C GLY A 184 -21.66 -0.71 10.18
N GLY A 185 -22.49 0.15 10.79
CA GLY A 185 -23.25 1.18 10.09
C GLY A 185 -22.73 2.58 10.36
N LEU A 186 -23.53 3.57 10.02
CA LEU A 186 -23.23 5.00 10.23
C LEU A 186 -23.14 5.39 11.72
N THR A 187 -23.64 4.54 12.63
CA THR A 187 -23.62 4.78 14.07
C THR A 187 -23.06 3.58 14.83
N LYS A 188 -22.60 3.78 16.07
CA LYS A 188 -21.98 2.73 16.90
C LYS A 188 -22.98 1.69 17.41
N GLU A 189 -24.26 2.00 17.34
CA GLU A 189 -25.37 1.14 17.78
C GLU A 189 -25.65 0.03 16.77
N THR A 190 -25.29 0.25 15.49
CA THR A 190 -25.43 -0.78 14.46
C THR A 190 -24.48 -1.94 14.75
N LYS A 191 -25.05 -3.13 14.95
CA LYS A 191 -24.28 -4.35 15.15
C LYS A 191 -23.40 -4.62 13.92
N PRO A 192 -22.08 -4.74 14.07
CA PRO A 192 -21.20 -4.98 12.93
C PRO A 192 -21.30 -6.42 12.39
N GLU A 193 -21.08 -6.56 11.09
CA GLU A 193 -20.76 -7.84 10.47
C GLU A 193 -19.26 -8.14 10.65
N ALA A 194 -18.95 -9.40 10.96
CA ALA A 194 -17.57 -9.86 11.11
C ALA A 194 -17.12 -10.61 9.86
N ILE A 195 -15.98 -10.21 9.32
CA ILE A 195 -15.40 -10.73 8.10
C ILE A 195 -13.97 -11.17 8.39
N MET A 196 -13.60 -12.37 7.95
CA MET A 196 -12.21 -12.79 7.96
C MET A 196 -11.50 -12.23 6.72
N LEU A 197 -10.46 -11.44 6.92
CA LEU A 197 -9.60 -10.94 5.85
C LEU A 197 -8.30 -11.74 5.81
N HIS A 198 -8.00 -12.29 4.64
CA HIS A 198 -6.82 -13.09 4.39
C HIS A 198 -5.74 -12.28 3.66
N SER A 199 -4.53 -12.85 3.57
CA SER A 199 -3.47 -12.26 2.76
C SER A 199 -3.86 -12.19 1.28
N GLY A 200 -3.72 -11.01 0.70
CA GLY A 200 -4.09 -10.64 -0.66
C GLY A 200 -5.49 -10.04 -0.79
N ASP A 201 -6.37 -10.18 0.21
CA ASP A 201 -7.73 -9.65 0.12
C ASP A 201 -7.73 -8.11 0.04
N ILE A 202 -8.60 -7.57 -0.81
CA ILE A 202 -8.77 -6.13 -1.00
C ILE A 202 -10.19 -5.74 -0.61
N CYS A 203 -10.33 -4.90 0.41
CA CYS A 203 -11.60 -4.27 0.76
C CYS A 203 -11.73 -2.94 0.03
N ILE A 204 -12.94 -2.67 -0.46
CA ILE A 204 -13.31 -1.39 -1.07
C ILE A 204 -14.46 -0.83 -0.25
N MET A 205 -14.30 0.40 0.21
CA MET A 205 -15.33 1.15 0.91
C MET A 205 -15.69 2.37 0.07
N SER A 206 -16.85 2.33 -0.59
CA SER A 206 -17.39 3.43 -1.36
C SER A 206 -18.84 3.74 -0.97
N GLU A 207 -19.41 4.80 -1.55
CA GLU A 207 -20.80 5.21 -1.29
C GLU A 207 -21.07 5.33 0.23
N GLN A 208 -22.13 4.69 0.73
CA GLN A 208 -22.51 4.77 2.14
C GLN A 208 -21.50 4.05 3.04
N SER A 209 -20.92 2.95 2.57
CA SER A 209 -19.87 2.22 3.31
C SER A 209 -18.60 3.05 3.52
N ARG A 210 -18.39 4.14 2.77
CA ARG A 210 -17.21 5.01 2.91
C ARG A 210 -17.08 5.64 4.31
N LEU A 211 -18.20 5.82 5.01
CA LEU A 211 -18.30 6.53 6.28
C LEU A 211 -18.84 5.66 7.44
N VAL A 212 -18.93 4.34 7.26
CA VAL A 212 -19.40 3.45 8.33
C VAL A 212 -18.31 3.14 9.35
N TYR A 213 -18.74 2.85 10.57
CA TYR A 213 -17.84 2.38 11.62
C TYR A 213 -17.20 1.05 11.24
N HIS A 214 -15.90 0.94 11.41
CA HIS A 214 -15.16 -0.29 11.17
C HIS A 214 -14.01 -0.47 12.16
N ALA A 215 -13.57 -1.70 12.35
CA ALA A 215 -12.57 -2.07 13.34
C ALA A 215 -11.78 -3.31 12.92
N VAL A 216 -10.60 -3.49 13.53
CA VAL A 216 -9.82 -4.73 13.46
C VAL A 216 -9.60 -5.22 14.89
N PRO A 217 -10.57 -5.93 15.50
CA PRO A 217 -10.46 -6.34 16.91
C PRO A 217 -9.39 -7.39 17.16
N ARG A 218 -8.94 -8.13 16.14
CA ARG A 218 -7.99 -9.23 16.35
C ARG A 218 -7.23 -9.63 15.09
N ILE A 219 -5.92 -9.79 15.23
CA ILE A 219 -5.06 -10.50 14.28
C ILE A 219 -5.09 -12.00 14.60
N MET A 220 -5.31 -12.80 13.57
CA MET A 220 -5.47 -14.25 13.64
C MET A 220 -4.30 -14.93 12.97
N LYS A 221 -3.88 -16.07 13.53
CA LYS A 221 -2.84 -16.87 12.90
C LYS A 221 -3.38 -17.41 11.56
N ALA A 222 -2.74 -17.03 10.46
CA ALA A 222 -3.04 -17.55 9.14
C ALA A 222 -2.60 -19.01 9.00
N GLU A 223 -3.20 -19.71 8.04
CA GLU A 223 -2.73 -21.03 7.63
C GLU A 223 -1.36 -20.92 6.95
N MET A 224 -0.44 -21.84 7.26
CA MET A 224 0.94 -21.78 6.77
C MET A 224 1.04 -21.80 5.24
N ASN A 225 0.22 -22.63 4.58
CA ASN A 225 0.11 -22.68 3.12
C ASN A 225 -0.24 -21.32 2.48
N ARG A 226 -0.97 -20.45 3.18
CA ARG A 226 -1.31 -19.10 2.70
C ARG A 226 -0.11 -18.17 2.83
N ILE A 227 0.57 -18.23 3.97
CA ILE A 227 1.80 -17.46 4.20
C ILE A 227 2.89 -17.88 3.21
N GLU A 228 3.04 -19.17 2.93
CA GLU A 228 3.96 -19.70 1.92
C GLU A 228 3.71 -19.05 0.55
N LYS A 229 2.45 -18.94 0.09
CA LYS A 229 2.13 -18.28 -1.18
C LYS A 229 2.50 -16.79 -1.24
N CYS A 230 2.60 -16.14 -0.09
CA CYS A 230 3.07 -14.75 0.01
C CYS A 230 4.60 -14.66 -0.11
N ILE A 231 5.30 -15.71 0.32
CA ILE A 231 6.76 -15.82 0.34
C ILE A 231 7.30 -16.29 -1.01
N LEU A 232 6.56 -17.16 -1.70
CA LEU A 232 6.96 -17.72 -3.00
C LEU A 232 7.47 -16.60 -3.91
N THR A 233 8.64 -16.81 -4.49
CA THR A 233 9.10 -15.95 -5.58
C THR A 233 8.30 -16.28 -6.82
N CYS A 234 7.94 -15.27 -7.61
CA CYS A 234 7.14 -15.48 -8.81
C CYS A 234 7.87 -16.47 -9.75
N ASN A 235 7.22 -17.61 -10.00
CA ASN A 235 7.77 -18.70 -10.83
C ASN A 235 8.08 -18.27 -12.28
N LYS A 236 7.49 -17.16 -12.75
CA LYS A 236 7.72 -16.62 -14.10
C LYS A 236 8.99 -15.77 -14.19
N CYS A 237 9.48 -15.22 -13.08
CA CYS A 237 10.67 -14.34 -13.06
C CYS A 237 11.79 -14.78 -12.12
N ASN A 238 11.68 -15.96 -11.49
CA ASN A 238 12.71 -16.54 -10.61
C ASN A 238 13.28 -15.55 -9.56
N GLY A 239 12.46 -14.61 -9.08
CA GLY A 239 12.81 -13.65 -8.03
C GLY A 239 13.68 -12.45 -8.45
N THR A 240 13.81 -12.10 -9.73
CA THR A 240 14.70 -11.00 -10.17
C THR A 240 13.99 -9.67 -10.50
N CYS A 241 12.86 -9.38 -9.86
CA CYS A 241 12.19 -8.08 -10.02
C CYS A 241 12.92 -6.97 -9.24
N SER A 242 13.99 -6.40 -9.80
CA SER A 242 14.58 -5.16 -9.31
C SER A 242 14.87 -4.16 -10.44
N GLU A 243 14.48 -2.90 -10.21
CA GLU A 243 14.79 -1.79 -11.11
C GLU A 243 16.27 -1.44 -11.00
N LYS A 244 17.04 -1.60 -12.08
CA LYS A 244 18.21 -0.73 -12.28
C LYS A 244 17.67 0.65 -12.66
N THR A 245 17.76 1.60 -11.74
CA THR A 245 17.78 3.03 -12.07
C THR A 245 19.09 3.30 -12.80
N ASN A 246 19.02 3.47 -14.11
CA ASN A 246 20.17 4.01 -14.83
C ASN A 246 20.27 5.49 -14.45
N SER A 247 21.37 5.82 -13.77
CA SER A 247 21.85 7.17 -13.61
C SER A 247 21.91 7.87 -14.97
N VAL A 248 21.23 9.00 -15.08
CA VAL A 248 21.50 9.98 -16.13
C VAL A 248 22.87 10.57 -15.80
N GLN A 249 23.92 10.04 -16.41
CA GLN A 249 25.15 10.79 -16.61
C GLN A 249 25.17 11.29 -18.05
N ASP A 250 24.84 12.57 -18.18
CA ASP A 250 25.26 13.40 -19.30
C ASP A 250 26.75 13.20 -19.59
N LYS A 251 27.07 12.84 -20.84
CA LYS A 251 28.30 13.28 -21.53
C LYS A 251 28.14 13.13 -23.04
N LYS A 252 27.76 14.27 -23.64
CA LYS A 252 28.24 14.84 -24.93
C LYS A 252 28.75 13.85 -26.00
N SER A 253 28.07 13.84 -27.13
CA SER A 253 28.69 14.22 -28.42
C SER A 253 27.60 14.27 -29.51
N CYS A 254 27.08 15.47 -29.77
CA CYS A 254 26.56 15.78 -31.10
C CYS A 254 27.72 15.70 -32.08
N ASP A 255 27.62 14.86 -33.12
CA ASP A 255 28.13 15.23 -34.44
C ASP A 255 27.67 14.26 -35.55
N LYS A 256 27.15 14.88 -36.62
CA LYS A 256 27.15 14.46 -38.05
C LYS A 256 26.03 13.55 -38.60
N VAL A 257 25.02 14.24 -39.15
CA VAL A 257 24.56 14.21 -40.57
C VAL A 257 24.53 12.86 -41.29
N ILE A 258 23.32 12.41 -41.71
CA ILE A 258 22.92 12.17 -43.11
C ILE A 258 21.39 11.94 -43.21
N ASP A 259 20.78 12.89 -43.93
CA ASP A 259 19.63 12.87 -44.86
C ASP A 259 18.33 12.05 -44.69
N LYS A 260 17.26 12.74 -45.10
CA LYS A 260 15.84 12.39 -45.16
C LYS A 260 15.57 11.43 -46.33
N ARG A 261 14.59 10.53 -46.16
CA ARG A 261 13.34 10.40 -46.99
C ARG A 261 12.79 8.97 -47.00
N ILE A 262 11.50 8.88 -46.65
CA ILE A 262 10.50 7.92 -47.16
C ILE A 262 10.69 6.46 -46.70
N CYS A 263 9.91 6.05 -45.70
CA CYS A 263 8.96 4.95 -45.92
C CYS A 263 7.72 5.10 -45.03
N ASN A 264 6.57 4.88 -45.64
CA ASN A 264 5.24 5.09 -45.09
C ASN A 264 4.84 4.01 -44.08
N LYS A 265 3.96 4.43 -43.15
CA LYS A 265 2.88 3.66 -42.50
C LYS A 265 2.97 2.14 -42.59
N GLU A 266 3.23 1.50 -41.45
CA GLU A 266 2.52 0.27 -41.02
C GLU A 266 2.75 0.02 -39.52
N LYS A 267 1.65 0.12 -38.74
CA LYS A 267 1.39 -0.43 -37.40
C LYS A 267 2.51 -0.31 -36.33
N GLU A 268 2.51 0.81 -35.61
CA GLU A 268 2.89 0.78 -34.19
C GLU A 268 1.79 0.05 -33.41
N GLN A 269 2.03 -1.23 -33.12
CA GLN A 269 1.32 -1.95 -32.07
C GLN A 269 2.22 -1.88 -30.84
N SER A 270 2.09 -0.81 -30.04
CA SER A 270 2.70 -0.77 -28.70
C SER A 270 2.11 -1.94 -27.90
N CYS A 271 2.99 -2.76 -27.34
CA CYS A 271 2.62 -3.88 -26.51
C CYS A 271 2.20 -3.39 -25.11
N ASP A 272 1.04 -2.73 -25.01
CA ASP A 272 0.38 -2.36 -23.74
C ASP A 272 -0.25 -3.58 -23.03
N LYS A 273 0.51 -4.67 -22.84
CA LYS A 273 0.01 -5.92 -22.27
C LYS A 273 0.89 -6.40 -21.13
N HIS A 274 0.91 -5.71 -20.00
CA HIS A 274 1.49 -6.23 -18.76
C HIS A 274 0.42 -6.22 -17.65
N PRO A 275 0.05 -7.38 -17.08
CA PRO A 275 -1.00 -7.49 -16.07
C PRO A 275 -0.58 -6.83 -14.75
N VAL A 276 -1.48 -5.96 -14.29
CA VAL A 276 -1.47 -5.16 -13.06
C VAL A 276 -1.24 -5.96 -11.77
N PHE A 277 -1.31 -7.29 -11.83
CA PHE A 277 -1.19 -8.20 -10.69
C PHE A 277 0.08 -9.07 -10.69
N GLY A 278 1.05 -8.85 -11.59
CA GLY A 278 2.39 -9.44 -11.45
C GLY A 278 3.18 -9.82 -12.70
N LEU A 279 3.44 -8.92 -13.66
CA LEU A 279 4.52 -9.13 -14.65
C LEU A 279 5.39 -7.88 -14.83
N PHE A 280 6.65 -7.96 -14.42
CA PHE A 280 7.70 -7.00 -14.74
C PHE A 280 8.81 -7.72 -15.52
N ASP A 281 9.06 -7.31 -16.77
CA ASP A 281 10.00 -7.97 -17.70
C ASP A 281 11.45 -7.46 -17.52
N ARG A 282 12.36 -8.29 -17.02
CA ARG A 282 13.83 -8.18 -17.23
C ARG A 282 14.50 -9.56 -17.19
N PRO A 283 15.54 -9.83 -18.00
CA PRO A 283 16.18 -11.15 -18.09
C PRO A 283 17.21 -11.43 -16.98
N PHE A 284 17.30 -12.69 -16.52
CA PHE A 284 18.41 -13.23 -15.72
C PHE A 284 18.89 -14.59 -16.25
N ASP A 285 20.19 -14.82 -16.11
CA ASP A 285 20.95 -15.96 -16.61
C ASP A 285 20.95 -17.14 -15.61
N SER A 286 20.67 -18.34 -16.09
CA SER A 286 20.38 -19.52 -15.28
C SER A 286 21.64 -20.26 -14.84
N ALA A 287 22.04 -20.15 -13.57
CA ALA A 287 22.97 -21.10 -12.96
C ALA A 287 22.69 -21.32 -11.45
N GLU A 288 22.50 -22.61 -11.14
CA GLU A 288 22.64 -23.34 -9.86
C GLU A 288 21.62 -23.13 -8.71
N ILE A 289 20.78 -24.16 -8.53
CA ILE A 289 19.94 -24.42 -7.35
C ILE A 289 20.68 -25.43 -6.46
N SER A 290 21.43 -24.89 -5.51
CA SER A 290 21.68 -25.45 -4.18
C SER A 290 21.94 -24.26 -3.26
N ARG A 291 20.91 -23.45 -3.00
CA ARG A 291 21.08 -22.20 -2.23
C ARG A 291 20.57 -22.41 -0.81
N GLU A 292 21.46 -22.32 0.16
CA GLU A 292 21.10 -21.95 1.53
C GLU A 292 20.15 -20.75 1.47
N ILE A 293 19.04 -20.81 2.21
CA ILE A 293 18.12 -19.67 2.33
C ILE A 293 18.93 -18.50 2.86
N SER A 294 18.95 -17.39 2.11
CA SER A 294 19.70 -16.22 2.55
C SER A 294 19.15 -15.70 3.88
N ILE A 295 20.01 -15.10 4.70
CA ILE A 295 19.56 -14.52 5.98
C ILE A 295 18.43 -13.49 5.77
N ASP A 296 18.47 -12.71 4.68
CA ASP A 296 17.43 -11.72 4.35
C ASP A 296 16.07 -12.41 4.10
N GLU A 297 16.09 -13.55 3.42
CA GLU A 297 14.92 -14.36 3.13
C GLU A 297 14.32 -14.96 4.40
N GLN A 298 15.15 -15.51 5.28
CA GLN A 298 14.70 -16.08 6.54
C GLN A 298 14.03 -15.00 7.41
N LEU A 299 14.66 -13.83 7.55
CA LEU A 299 14.10 -12.74 8.34
C LEU A 299 12.79 -12.21 7.77
N PHE A 300 12.67 -12.14 6.44
CA PHE A 300 11.42 -11.75 5.78
C PHE A 300 10.29 -12.74 6.13
N CYS A 301 10.58 -14.04 6.04
CA CYS A 301 9.64 -15.09 6.41
C CYS A 301 9.25 -15.00 7.89
N ASP A 302 10.24 -14.89 8.78
CA ASP A 302 10.05 -14.80 10.22
C ASP A 302 9.13 -13.64 10.59
N TYR A 303 9.35 -12.46 9.99
CA TYR A 303 8.51 -11.29 10.22
C TYR A 303 7.04 -11.51 9.83
N LEU A 304 6.80 -12.19 8.70
CA LEU A 304 5.44 -12.52 8.24
C LEU A 304 4.73 -13.56 9.10
N THR A 305 5.46 -14.37 9.88
CA THR A 305 4.82 -15.34 10.79
C THR A 305 4.02 -14.69 11.93
N CYS A 306 4.28 -13.41 12.22
CA CYS A 306 3.67 -12.69 13.34
C CYS A 306 3.12 -11.31 12.98
N THR A 307 3.05 -10.97 11.69
CA THR A 307 2.66 -9.63 11.25
C THR A 307 1.62 -9.67 10.14
N ARG A 308 0.69 -8.74 10.22
CA ARG A 308 -0.23 -8.35 9.15
C ARG A 308 0.06 -6.93 8.72
N ILE A 309 -0.03 -6.67 7.42
CA ILE A 309 0.15 -5.36 6.81
C ILE A 309 -1.16 -4.97 6.10
N ASN A 310 -1.63 -3.74 6.32
CA ASN A 310 -2.74 -3.16 5.56
C ASN A 310 -2.31 -1.87 4.87
N VAL A 311 -2.48 -1.78 3.55
CA VAL A 311 -2.24 -0.57 2.76
C VAL A 311 -3.58 0.07 2.44
N ASN A 312 -3.87 1.22 3.05
CA ASN A 312 -5.13 1.96 2.86
C ASN A 312 -4.89 3.18 1.97
N VAL A 313 -5.36 3.12 0.73
CA VAL A 313 -5.16 4.13 -0.30
C VAL A 313 -6.44 4.96 -0.48
N ARG A 314 -6.27 6.27 -0.61
CA ARG A 314 -7.36 7.23 -0.71
C ARG A 314 -7.02 8.37 -1.67
N GLN A 315 -8.08 8.93 -2.24
CA GLN A 315 -8.06 10.25 -2.85
C GLN A 315 -8.42 11.26 -1.77
N VAL A 316 -7.67 12.37 -1.68
CA VAL A 316 -7.86 13.38 -0.64
C VAL A 316 -8.71 14.53 -1.17
N LEU A 317 -8.46 14.98 -2.40
CA LEU A 317 -9.12 16.12 -3.03
C LEU A 317 -10.09 15.67 -4.11
N LYS A 318 -11.20 16.38 -4.29
CA LYS A 318 -12.05 16.15 -5.47
C LYS A 318 -11.30 16.59 -6.73
N PRO A 319 -11.64 16.04 -7.91
CA PRO A 319 -10.98 16.42 -9.15
C PRO A 319 -11.03 17.95 -9.37
N ASN A 320 -9.84 18.55 -9.57
CA ASN A 320 -9.63 20.00 -9.75
C ASN A 320 -9.84 20.87 -8.50
N GLU A 321 -10.08 20.30 -7.33
CA GLU A 321 -10.08 21.05 -6.08
C GLU A 321 -8.66 21.22 -5.51
N ARG A 322 -8.52 22.16 -4.58
CA ARG A 322 -7.29 22.42 -3.82
C ARG A 322 -7.65 22.49 -2.34
N PHE A 323 -6.66 22.29 -1.48
CA PHE A 323 -6.85 22.53 -0.06
C PHE A 323 -7.31 23.98 0.18
N PRO A 324 -8.24 24.19 1.14
CA PRO A 324 -8.63 25.53 1.55
C PRO A 324 -7.42 26.37 2.00
N GLU A 325 -7.45 27.68 1.79
CA GLU A 325 -6.32 28.57 2.11
C GLU A 325 -5.83 28.47 3.56
N HIS A 326 -6.74 28.20 4.51
CA HIS A 326 -6.42 28.01 5.92
C HIS A 326 -5.77 26.66 6.26
N GLN A 327 -5.72 25.72 5.31
CA GLN A 327 -5.03 24.42 5.40
C GLN A 327 -3.74 24.39 4.55
N ASN A 328 -3.30 25.54 4.02
CA ASN A 328 -2.09 25.64 3.21
C ASN A 328 -0.80 25.88 4.03
N VAL A 329 -0.90 26.04 5.36
CA VAL A 329 0.26 26.27 6.22
C VAL A 329 0.15 25.41 7.48
N PHE A 330 1.03 24.42 7.62
CA PHE A 330 1.28 23.83 8.93
C PHE A 330 2.04 24.86 9.78
N SER A 331 1.32 25.64 10.59
CA SER A 331 1.98 26.50 11.57
C SER A 331 2.64 25.63 12.63
N CYS A 332 3.96 25.46 12.55
CA CYS A 332 4.75 24.91 13.64
C CYS A 332 4.81 25.97 14.76
N SER A 333 3.74 26.10 15.55
CA SER A 333 3.72 26.96 16.73
C SER A 333 4.49 26.29 17.87
N VAL A 334 5.82 26.29 17.77
CA VAL A 334 6.68 26.14 18.95
C VAL A 334 6.65 27.47 19.69
N GLU A 335 5.56 27.74 20.41
CA GLU A 335 5.57 28.74 21.46
C GLU A 335 6.21 28.08 22.69
N SER A 336 7.52 28.31 22.84
CA SER A 336 8.26 28.03 24.06
C SER A 336 7.60 28.75 25.24
N LYS A 337 6.70 28.05 25.94
CA LYS A 337 6.20 28.46 27.25
C LYS A 337 7.38 28.46 28.23
N LYS A 338 7.99 29.64 28.40
CA LYS A 338 8.78 29.95 29.58
C LYS A 338 7.87 29.76 30.80
N ILE A 339 8.07 28.67 31.52
CA ILE A 339 7.55 28.49 32.87
C ILE A 339 8.24 29.57 33.72
N LYS A 340 7.49 30.61 34.09
CA LYS A 340 7.88 31.48 35.21
C LYS A 340 7.71 30.66 36.48
N LEU A 341 8.82 30.35 37.12
CA LEU A 341 8.85 29.96 38.53
C LEU A 341 8.51 31.21 39.33
N ASP A 342 7.29 31.30 39.83
CA ASP A 342 6.96 32.26 40.87
C ASP A 342 7.52 31.72 42.20
N THR A 343 8.57 32.37 42.67
CA THR A 343 9.04 32.29 44.05
C THR A 343 8.12 33.14 44.92
N ASN A 344 7.49 32.53 45.91
CA ASN A 344 7.15 33.15 47.20
C ASN A 344 7.26 32.10 48.30
#